data_AF-A0AAU6L5A2-F1
#
_entry.id   AF-A0AAU6L5A2-F1
#
_cell.length_a   1.000
_cell.length_b   1.000
_cell.length_c   1.000
_cell.angle_alpha   90.00
_cell.angle_beta   90.00
_cell.angle_gamma   90.00
#
_symmetry.space_group_name_H-M   'P 1'
#
loop_
_entity.id
_entity.type
_entity.pdbx_description
1 polymer ?
#
loop_
_entity_poly.entity_id
_entity_poly.type
_entity_poly.pdbx_seq_one_letter_code
_entity_poly.pdbx_strand_id
1 'polypeptide(L)'
;MPLHIAYGDPSALRARCEVATVRTTRPEETAYEPGSVVPAGQWRPMTEADVKAVTAPRRPLDSTLVEIVRPPYSEGQPLENLTRPLGDPDAVYVGQALAKPHMTTTTDNYQDGRLLGLHLDNWDKLPYADKHTGRRRICLNLGPGNRYIILGAIDAQAVCRAVHPDEHAHRYPHTQDYREYVASGRPIRIIRIRLSPGEGYMAPTEYLLHDGSTEGQDEPSAAAFWLGQWPRGILPSLV
;
A
#
# COMPACT_ATOMS: atom_id res chain seq x y z
N MET A 1 0.46 -13.63 9.21
CA MET A 1 0.19 -12.49 8.32
C MET A 1 1.54 -12.05 7.74
N PRO A 2 1.65 -11.93 6.42
CA PRO A 2 2.85 -11.48 5.72
C PRO A 2 3.05 -9.95 5.74
N LEU A 3 2.01 -9.18 6.07
CA LEU A 3 2.15 -7.74 6.32
C LEU A 3 2.84 -7.53 7.66
N HIS A 4 3.99 -6.87 7.63
CA HIS A 4 4.68 -6.38 8.81
C HIS A 4 4.81 -4.86 8.77
N ILE A 5 4.61 -4.21 9.91
CA ILE A 5 4.80 -2.76 10.07
C ILE A 5 5.94 -2.54 11.05
N ALA A 6 6.91 -1.71 10.69
CA ALA A 6 7.98 -1.29 11.59
C ALA A 6 7.46 -0.28 12.61
N TYR A 7 7.58 -0.61 13.90
CA TYR A 7 7.24 0.31 14.97
C TYR A 7 8.12 0.10 16.21
N GLY A 8 8.37 1.18 16.96
CA GLY A 8 9.01 1.17 18.27
C GLY A 8 8.01 1.26 19.42
N ASP A 9 6.84 1.88 19.21
CA ASP A 9 5.80 2.04 20.22
C ASP A 9 4.43 1.51 19.73
N PRO A 10 3.89 0.43 20.35
CA PRO A 10 2.54 -0.06 20.07
C PRO A 10 1.43 0.99 20.19
N SER A 11 1.62 2.02 21.02
CA SER A 11 0.63 3.08 21.22
C SER A 11 0.65 4.07 20.05
N ALA A 12 1.85 4.47 19.59
CA ALA A 12 2.02 5.25 18.36
C ALA A 12 1.44 4.54 17.13
N LEU A 13 1.63 3.22 17.01
CA LEU A 13 1.01 2.41 15.96
C LEU A 13 -0.52 2.50 16.00
N ARG A 14 -1.11 2.25 17.17
CA ARG A 14 -2.57 2.31 17.38
C ARG A 14 -3.14 3.70 17.11
N ALA A 15 -2.42 4.76 17.45
CA ALA A 15 -2.86 6.14 17.24
C ALA A 15 -2.91 6.57 15.77
N ARG A 16 -2.25 5.82 14.87
CA ARG A 16 -2.17 6.13 13.44
C ARG A 16 -2.93 5.16 12.55
N CYS A 17 -3.37 4.02 13.09
CA CYS A 17 -3.87 2.90 12.30
C CYS A 17 -5.29 2.50 12.69
N GLU A 18 -6.08 2.19 11.67
CA GLU A 18 -7.40 1.60 11.80
C GLU A 18 -7.51 0.36 10.93
N VAL A 19 -8.41 -0.55 11.31
CA VAL A 19 -8.59 -1.85 10.67
C VAL A 19 -10.02 -1.97 10.15
N ALA A 20 -10.18 -2.56 8.97
CA ALA A 20 -11.47 -2.91 8.39
C ALA A 20 -11.36 -4.21 7.57
N THR A 21 -12.42 -4.53 6.83
CA THR A 21 -12.44 -5.56 5.79
C THR A 21 -12.70 -4.92 4.43
N VAL A 22 -12.61 -5.75 3.38
CA VAL A 22 -12.97 -5.36 2.02
C VAL A 22 -14.35 -5.84 1.61
N ARG A 23 -14.85 -5.29 0.51
CA ARG A 23 -15.97 -5.78 -0.27
C ARG A 23 -15.66 -5.60 -1.77
N THR A 24 -16.42 -6.27 -2.61
CA THR A 24 -16.45 -5.98 -4.05
C THR A 24 -17.36 -4.78 -4.32
N THR A 25 -17.04 -4.00 -5.35
CA THR A 25 -17.92 -2.93 -5.84
C THR A 25 -19.23 -3.49 -6.38
N ARG A 26 -20.29 -2.71 -6.24
CA ARG A 26 -21.61 -3.01 -6.75
C ARG A 26 -21.79 -2.45 -8.17
N PRO A 27 -22.71 -2.98 -8.99
CA PRO A 27 -22.90 -2.52 -10.37
C PRO A 27 -23.18 -1.03 -10.53
N GLU A 28 -23.81 -0.40 -9.54
CA GLU A 28 -24.11 1.05 -9.53
C GLU A 28 -22.90 1.94 -9.22
N GLU A 29 -21.80 1.39 -8.70
CA GLU A 29 -20.58 2.14 -8.36
C GLU A 29 -19.70 2.36 -9.61
N THR A 30 -20.26 3.02 -10.63
CA THR A 30 -19.65 3.14 -11.97
C THR A 30 -18.35 3.94 -12.03
N ALA A 31 -17.97 4.63 -10.94
CA ALA A 31 -16.68 5.29 -10.82
C ALA A 31 -15.51 4.29 -10.69
N TYR A 32 -15.81 3.05 -10.32
CA TYR A 32 -14.85 1.97 -10.17
C TYR A 32 -14.87 1.03 -11.37
N GLU A 33 -13.78 0.29 -11.55
CA GLU A 33 -13.83 -0.89 -12.40
C GLU A 33 -14.82 -1.94 -11.85
N PRO A 34 -15.49 -2.70 -12.73
CA PRO A 34 -16.31 -3.82 -12.30
C PRO A 34 -15.49 -4.83 -11.50
N GLY A 35 -15.98 -5.20 -10.33
CA GLY A 35 -15.32 -6.19 -9.48
C GLY A 35 -14.15 -5.65 -8.65
N SER A 36 -13.90 -4.33 -8.64
CA SER A 36 -12.90 -3.70 -7.78
C SER A 36 -13.08 -4.11 -6.32
N VAL A 37 -11.95 -4.32 -5.64
CA VAL A 37 -11.90 -4.58 -4.20
C VAL A 37 -11.75 -3.23 -3.50
N VAL A 38 -12.69 -2.89 -2.61
CA VAL A 38 -12.70 -1.60 -1.88
C VAL A 38 -12.91 -1.81 -0.39
N PRO A 39 -12.50 -0.86 0.47
CA PRO A 39 -12.84 -0.90 1.89
C PRO A 39 -14.35 -1.00 2.12
N ALA A 40 -14.73 -1.73 3.18
CA ALA A 40 -16.12 -1.81 3.62
C ALA A 40 -16.55 -0.61 4.51
N GLY A 41 -15.64 0.32 4.81
CA GLY A 41 -15.92 1.57 5.55
C GLY A 41 -16.08 1.43 7.08
N GLN A 42 -16.24 0.21 7.60
CA GLN A 42 -16.36 -0.07 9.04
C GLN A 42 -15.01 -0.04 9.76
N TRP A 43 -14.31 1.09 9.66
CA TRP A 43 -13.02 1.31 10.30
C TRP A 43 -13.16 1.30 11.82
N ARG A 44 -12.27 0.56 12.47
CA ARG A 44 -12.16 0.52 13.93
C ARG A 44 -10.71 0.71 14.36
N PRO A 45 -10.46 1.22 15.58
CA PRO A 45 -9.13 1.21 16.16
C PRO A 45 -8.51 -0.19 16.19
N MET A 46 -7.18 -0.25 16.10
CA MET A 46 -6.42 -1.48 16.27
C MET A 46 -6.57 -2.04 17.70
N THR A 47 -6.87 -3.33 17.79
CA THR A 47 -6.79 -4.10 19.04
C THR A 47 -5.36 -4.57 19.31
N GLU A 48 -5.06 -5.07 20.50
CA GLU A 48 -3.77 -5.73 20.79
C GLU A 48 -3.50 -6.93 19.86
N ALA A 49 -4.56 -7.67 19.51
CA ALA A 49 -4.45 -8.78 18.57
C ALA A 49 -4.07 -8.30 17.16
N ASP A 50 -4.56 -7.14 16.72
CA ASP A 50 -4.17 -6.55 15.44
C ASP A 50 -2.70 -6.09 15.46
N VAL A 51 -2.26 -5.46 16.57
CA VAL A 51 -0.85 -5.06 16.74
C VAL A 51 0.04 -6.29 16.66
N LYS A 52 -0.26 -7.34 17.42
CA LYS A 52 0.50 -8.59 17.40
C LYS A 52 0.53 -9.23 16.01
N ALA A 53 -0.54 -9.10 15.24
CA ALA A 53 -0.65 -9.71 13.91
C ALA A 53 0.23 -9.01 12.86
N VAL A 54 0.54 -7.71 13.04
CA VAL A 54 1.44 -6.95 12.15
C VAL A 54 2.85 -6.80 12.67
N THR A 55 3.13 -7.23 13.91
CA THR A 55 4.48 -7.21 14.48
C THR A 55 5.45 -7.97 13.58
N ALA A 56 6.51 -7.29 13.15
CA ALA A 56 7.58 -7.92 12.41
C ALA A 56 8.29 -8.99 13.27
N PRO A 57 8.77 -10.10 12.68
CA PRO A 57 9.69 -10.99 13.38
C PRO A 57 10.99 -10.25 13.73
N ARG A 58 11.91 -10.89 14.47
CA ARG A 58 13.19 -10.23 14.85
C ARG A 58 14.02 -9.78 13.64
N ARG A 59 13.87 -10.44 12.50
CA ARG A 59 14.56 -10.17 11.23
C ARG A 59 13.57 -10.31 10.07
N PRO A 60 12.66 -9.33 9.84
CA PRO A 60 11.81 -9.31 8.65
C PRO A 60 12.67 -9.21 7.39
N LEU A 61 12.14 -9.75 6.29
CA LEU A 61 12.60 -9.40 4.95
C LEU A 61 12.10 -8.00 4.60
N ASP A 62 12.93 -7.20 3.94
CA ASP A 62 12.56 -5.84 3.52
C ASP A 62 11.29 -5.83 2.66
N SER A 63 11.11 -6.88 1.85
CA SER A 63 9.96 -7.10 0.98
C SER A 63 8.65 -7.49 1.68
N THR A 64 8.67 -7.57 3.00
CA THR A 64 7.47 -7.81 3.83
C THR A 64 7.20 -6.67 4.81
N LEU A 65 8.09 -5.65 4.83
CA LEU A 65 8.10 -4.60 5.82
C LEU A 65 7.60 -3.27 5.25
N VAL A 66 6.60 -2.72 5.94
CA VAL A 66 6.10 -1.36 5.74
C VAL A 66 6.69 -0.46 6.82
N GLU A 67 7.24 0.67 6.40
CA GLU A 67 7.83 1.67 7.28
C GLU A 67 7.14 3.01 7.03
N ILE A 68 6.68 3.67 8.10
CA ILE A 68 6.16 5.04 8.01
C ILE A 68 7.32 5.97 8.30
N VAL A 69 7.64 6.82 7.35
CA VAL A 69 8.90 7.56 7.31
C VAL A 69 8.66 9.03 7.02
N ARG A 70 9.69 9.85 7.23
CA ARG A 70 9.77 11.20 6.69
C ARG A 70 10.87 11.21 5.61
N PRO A 71 10.52 11.10 4.32
CA PRO A 71 11.51 11.21 3.25
C PRO A 71 12.22 12.57 3.30
N PRO A 72 13.49 12.68 2.85
CA PRO A 72 14.32 13.88 2.99
C PRO A 72 13.93 14.98 1.99
N TYR A 73 12.68 15.42 2.04
CA TYR A 73 12.15 16.47 1.18
C TYR A 73 12.78 17.82 1.51
N SER A 74 13.23 18.54 0.48
CA SER A 74 13.75 19.89 0.56
C SER A 74 13.06 20.74 -0.50
N GLU A 75 12.48 21.86 -0.08
CA GLU A 75 11.83 22.79 -0.99
C GLU A 75 12.83 23.32 -2.03
N GLY A 76 12.37 23.50 -3.27
CA GLY A 76 13.20 23.97 -4.39
C GLY A 76 14.13 22.91 -5.00
N GLN A 77 14.22 21.70 -4.43
CA GLN A 77 14.93 20.59 -5.06
C GLN A 77 13.99 19.78 -5.96
N PRO A 78 14.46 19.29 -7.13
CA PRO A 78 13.67 18.42 -7.97
C PRO A 78 13.29 17.12 -7.26
N LEU A 79 12.02 16.71 -7.35
CA LEU A 79 11.51 15.53 -6.66
C LEU A 79 12.19 14.24 -7.13
N GLU A 80 12.61 14.16 -8.38
CA GLU A 80 13.38 13.03 -8.92
C GLU A 80 14.68 12.78 -8.17
N ASN A 81 15.22 13.79 -7.47
CA ASN A 81 16.47 13.70 -6.73
C ASN A 81 16.28 13.28 -5.26
N LEU A 82 15.03 13.21 -4.78
CA LEU A 82 14.71 13.00 -3.36
C LEU A 82 15.34 11.72 -2.80
N THR A 83 15.43 10.66 -3.60
CA THR A 83 15.96 9.36 -3.16
C THR A 83 17.47 9.21 -3.34
N ARG A 84 18.16 10.15 -4.00
CA ARG A 84 19.62 10.06 -4.22
C ARG A 84 20.42 9.86 -2.93
N PRO A 85 20.12 10.56 -1.80
CA PRO A 85 20.83 10.33 -0.55
C PRO A 85 20.62 8.94 0.06
N LEU A 86 19.62 8.18 -0.41
CA LEU A 86 19.30 6.83 0.08
C LEU A 86 20.13 5.73 -0.61
N GLY A 87 20.96 6.10 -1.60
CA GLY A 87 22.03 5.24 -2.11
C GLY A 87 21.65 4.19 -3.15
N ASP A 88 20.41 4.19 -3.66
CA ASP A 88 20.01 3.34 -4.78
C ASP A 88 20.17 4.09 -6.11
N PRO A 89 21.17 3.74 -6.96
CA PRO A 89 21.38 4.39 -8.24
C PRO A 89 20.29 4.07 -9.28
N ASP A 90 19.56 2.98 -9.09
CA ASP A 90 18.50 2.51 -10.00
C ASP A 90 17.10 2.95 -9.53
N ALA A 91 17.03 3.79 -8.50
CA ALA A 91 15.78 4.34 -8.01
C ALA A 91 15.13 5.22 -9.08
N VAL A 92 13.86 4.95 -9.37
CA VAL A 92 13.10 5.67 -10.39
C VAL A 92 12.02 6.51 -9.73
N TYR A 93 11.94 7.79 -10.11
CA TYR A 93 10.79 8.61 -9.83
C TYR A 93 9.62 8.18 -10.72
N VAL A 94 8.57 7.67 -10.10
CA VAL A 94 7.41 7.08 -10.79
C VAL A 94 6.42 8.16 -11.21
N GLY A 95 6.32 9.23 -10.43
CA GLY A 95 5.46 10.37 -10.73
C GLY A 95 4.70 10.89 -9.52
N GLN A 96 3.67 11.67 -9.82
CA GLN A 96 2.77 12.27 -8.85
C GLN A 96 1.32 11.84 -9.11
N ALA A 97 0.52 11.82 -8.04
CA ALA A 97 -0.92 11.69 -8.12
C ALA A 97 -1.60 12.80 -7.33
N LEU A 98 -2.71 13.29 -7.88
CA LEU A 98 -3.63 14.20 -7.21
C LEU A 98 -4.88 13.42 -6.84
N ALA A 99 -5.40 13.64 -5.65
CA ALA A 99 -6.66 13.04 -5.20
C ALA A 99 -7.58 14.12 -4.63
N LYS A 100 -8.87 13.96 -4.90
CA LYS A 100 -9.93 14.79 -4.32
C LYS A 100 -10.10 14.44 -2.82
N PRO A 101 -10.68 15.33 -2.02
CA PRO A 101 -11.20 15.00 -0.69
C PRO A 101 -12.14 13.79 -0.71
N HIS A 102 -12.23 13.09 0.43
CA HIS A 102 -13.20 12.02 0.69
C HIS A 102 -13.18 10.81 -0.27
N MET A 103 -12.08 10.54 -0.97
CA MET A 103 -11.98 9.37 -1.83
C MET A 103 -11.64 8.12 -1.01
N THR A 104 -12.49 7.10 -1.11
CA THR A 104 -12.25 5.79 -0.47
C THR A 104 -10.94 5.16 -0.93
N THR A 105 -10.65 5.23 -2.22
CA THR A 105 -9.39 4.83 -2.86
C THR A 105 -8.99 5.86 -3.91
N THR A 106 -7.71 5.99 -4.23
CA THR A 106 -7.22 7.13 -5.03
C THR A 106 -6.67 6.80 -6.41
N THR A 107 -6.30 5.55 -6.68
CA THR A 107 -5.67 5.21 -7.96
C THR A 107 -6.70 5.00 -9.07
N ASP A 108 -6.60 5.79 -10.14
CA ASP A 108 -7.32 5.59 -11.39
C ASP A 108 -6.56 4.68 -12.37
N ASN A 109 -7.31 4.02 -13.24
CA ASN A 109 -6.79 3.39 -14.44
C ASN A 109 -6.57 4.46 -15.50
N TYR A 110 -5.31 4.67 -15.89
CA TYR A 110 -4.95 5.66 -16.91
C TYR A 110 -5.63 5.43 -18.28
N GLN A 111 -6.13 4.23 -18.56
CA GLN A 111 -6.77 3.91 -19.85
C GLN A 111 -8.19 4.44 -19.95
N ASP A 112 -8.95 4.46 -18.85
CA ASP A 112 -10.38 4.80 -18.86
C ASP A 112 -10.83 5.73 -17.72
N GLY A 113 -9.92 6.10 -16.81
CA GLY A 113 -10.13 7.03 -15.71
C GLY A 113 -10.94 6.46 -14.53
N ARG A 114 -11.32 5.17 -14.55
CA ARG A 114 -12.04 4.55 -13.42
C ARG A 114 -11.09 4.17 -12.30
N LEU A 115 -11.59 4.18 -11.07
CA LEU A 115 -10.81 3.77 -9.90
C LEU A 115 -10.57 2.26 -9.90
N LEU A 116 -9.32 1.85 -9.67
CA LEU A 116 -8.95 0.44 -9.58
C LEU A 116 -9.50 -0.23 -8.32
N GLY A 117 -9.63 0.54 -7.24
CA GLY A 117 -9.73 0.01 -5.88
C GLY A 117 -8.37 -0.48 -5.38
N LEU A 118 -8.37 -1.23 -4.27
CA LEU A 118 -7.15 -1.87 -3.79
C LEU A 118 -6.55 -2.75 -4.90
N HIS A 119 -5.26 -2.57 -5.15
CA HIS A 119 -4.55 -3.17 -6.27
C HIS A 119 -3.17 -3.68 -5.87
N LEU A 120 -2.57 -4.43 -6.78
CA LEU A 120 -1.19 -4.89 -6.69
C LEU A 120 -0.36 -4.22 -7.79
N ASP A 121 0.75 -3.60 -7.41
CA ASP A 121 1.68 -3.06 -8.40
C ASP A 121 2.42 -4.20 -9.14
N ASN A 122 2.78 -3.94 -10.40
CA ASN A 122 3.48 -4.88 -11.28
C ASN A 122 4.50 -4.16 -12.17
N TRP A 123 5.30 -3.25 -11.59
CA TRP A 123 6.35 -2.51 -12.30
C TRP A 123 7.49 -3.44 -12.73
N ASP A 124 7.90 -4.35 -11.85
CA ASP A 124 8.98 -5.32 -12.08
C ASP A 124 8.51 -6.57 -12.85
N LYS A 125 7.19 -6.75 -12.99
CA LYS A 125 6.57 -7.88 -13.71
C LYS A 125 7.11 -9.24 -13.24
N LEU A 126 7.28 -9.41 -11.93
CA LEU A 126 7.89 -10.61 -11.37
C LEU A 126 6.94 -11.81 -11.36
N PRO A 127 7.44 -13.02 -11.70
CA PRO A 127 6.66 -14.25 -11.58
C PRO A 127 6.41 -14.59 -10.11
N TYR A 128 5.50 -15.54 -9.87
CA TYR A 128 5.11 -15.98 -8.53
C TYR A 128 6.30 -16.25 -7.62
N ALA A 129 7.29 -17.03 -8.06
CA ALA A 129 8.44 -17.42 -7.23
C ALA A 129 9.23 -16.21 -6.70
N ASP A 130 9.38 -15.19 -7.53
CA ASP A 130 10.19 -14.00 -7.25
C ASP A 130 9.35 -12.82 -6.78
N LYS A 131 8.02 -12.95 -6.65
CA LYS A 131 7.15 -11.78 -6.37
C LYS A 131 7.53 -11.03 -5.07
N HIS A 132 8.12 -11.74 -4.12
CA HIS A 132 8.64 -11.19 -2.86
C HIS A 132 10.00 -10.48 -3.00
N THR A 133 10.61 -10.36 -4.18
CA THR A 133 11.87 -9.64 -4.41
C THR A 133 11.67 -8.29 -5.10
N GLY A 134 10.41 -7.94 -5.39
CA GLY A 134 10.05 -6.68 -6.02
C GLY A 134 10.55 -5.47 -5.25
N ARG A 135 10.86 -4.42 -6.01
CA ARG A 135 11.29 -3.13 -5.47
C ARG A 135 10.25 -2.57 -4.52
N ARG A 136 10.73 -1.82 -3.53
CA ARG A 136 9.87 -1.12 -2.57
C ARG A 136 9.51 0.24 -3.14
N ARG A 137 8.30 0.68 -2.84
CA ARG A 137 7.79 1.99 -3.22
C ARG A 137 7.92 2.95 -2.04
N ILE A 138 8.59 4.07 -2.27
CA ILE A 138 8.49 5.24 -1.41
C ILE A 138 7.31 6.08 -1.88
N CYS A 139 6.53 6.57 -0.94
CA CYS A 139 5.57 7.64 -1.17
C CYS A 139 5.84 8.80 -0.24
N LEU A 140 5.62 10.03 -0.72
CA LEU A 140 5.61 11.26 0.06
C LEU A 140 4.24 11.93 -0.06
N ASN A 141 3.61 12.28 1.07
CA ASN A 141 2.45 13.16 1.10
C ASN A 141 2.91 14.62 0.91
N LEU A 142 2.67 15.16 -0.28
CA LEU A 142 2.92 16.56 -0.64
C LEU A 142 1.69 17.46 -0.39
N GLY A 143 0.54 16.86 -0.10
CA GLY A 143 -0.71 17.59 0.09
C GLY A 143 -0.76 18.35 1.41
N PRO A 144 -1.63 19.37 1.51
CA PRO A 144 -1.83 20.14 2.74
C PRO A 144 -2.58 19.33 3.81
N GLY A 145 -3.35 18.31 3.42
CA GLY A 145 -4.11 17.44 4.32
C GLY A 145 -3.41 16.13 4.67
N ASN A 146 -3.97 15.40 5.65
CA ASN A 146 -3.58 14.01 5.84
C ASN A 146 -4.04 13.18 4.63
N ARG A 147 -3.39 12.04 4.45
CA ARG A 147 -3.87 10.95 3.61
C ARG A 147 -3.62 9.62 4.28
N TYR A 148 -4.13 8.54 3.72
CA TYR A 148 -3.87 7.20 4.20
C TYR A 148 -3.21 6.37 3.11
N ILE A 149 -2.33 5.46 3.52
CA ILE A 149 -2.11 4.23 2.76
C ILE A 149 -3.04 3.15 3.34
N ILE A 150 -3.70 2.40 2.46
CA ILE A 150 -4.45 1.19 2.81
C ILE A 150 -3.60 -0.01 2.40
N LEU A 151 -3.53 -1.03 3.25
CA LEU A 151 -2.73 -2.25 3.06
C LEU A 151 -3.56 -3.49 3.38
N GLY A 152 -3.49 -4.51 2.52
CA GLY A 152 -4.01 -5.84 2.78
C GLY A 152 -3.12 -6.64 3.72
N ALA A 153 -3.74 -7.39 4.61
CA ALA A 153 -3.09 -8.27 5.58
C ALA A 153 -2.56 -9.59 5.00
N ILE A 154 -2.71 -9.81 3.68
CA ILE A 154 -2.34 -11.03 2.96
C ILE A 154 -1.49 -10.65 1.74
N ASP A 155 -0.50 -11.48 1.41
CA ASP A 155 0.44 -11.23 0.32
C ASP A 155 -0.04 -11.83 -1.01
N ALA A 156 0.57 -11.35 -2.09
CA ALA A 156 0.23 -11.72 -3.44
C ALA A 156 0.44 -13.22 -3.73
N GLN A 157 1.44 -13.86 -3.13
CA GLN A 157 1.68 -15.29 -3.32
C GLN A 157 0.60 -16.12 -2.62
N ALA A 158 0.21 -15.76 -1.41
CA ALA A 158 -0.85 -16.42 -0.66
C ALA A 158 -2.20 -16.30 -1.37
N VAL A 159 -2.51 -15.14 -1.94
CA VAL A 159 -3.72 -14.95 -2.76
C VAL A 159 -3.64 -15.76 -4.05
N CYS A 160 -2.56 -15.64 -4.82
CA CYS A 160 -2.41 -16.37 -6.08
C CYS A 160 -2.50 -17.90 -5.88
N ARG A 161 -1.87 -18.45 -4.84
CA ARG A 161 -1.95 -19.87 -4.50
C ARG A 161 -3.35 -20.31 -4.05
N ALA A 162 -4.11 -19.43 -3.40
CA ALA A 162 -5.46 -19.75 -2.95
C ALA A 162 -6.48 -19.74 -4.11
N VAL A 163 -6.26 -18.91 -5.12
CA VAL A 163 -7.12 -18.79 -6.31
C VAL A 163 -6.74 -19.82 -7.37
N HIS A 164 -5.44 -20.07 -7.56
CA HIS A 164 -4.90 -20.93 -8.62
C HIS A 164 -4.04 -22.08 -8.03
N PRO A 165 -4.61 -22.99 -7.21
CA PRO A 165 -3.84 -23.96 -6.43
C PRO A 165 -2.92 -24.85 -7.28
N ASP A 166 -3.35 -25.25 -8.47
CA ASP A 166 -2.64 -26.21 -9.32
C ASP A 166 -1.59 -25.58 -10.25
N GLU A 167 -1.65 -24.26 -10.47
CA GLU A 167 -0.81 -23.59 -11.47
C GLU A 167 -0.11 -22.33 -10.98
N HIS A 168 -0.32 -21.91 -9.72
CA HIS A 168 0.24 -20.67 -9.17
C HIS A 168 1.74 -20.48 -9.42
N ALA A 169 2.53 -21.56 -9.42
CA ALA A 169 3.97 -21.51 -9.64
C ALA A 169 4.39 -20.91 -11.00
N HIS A 170 3.52 -20.97 -12.02
CA HIS A 170 3.77 -20.43 -13.36
C HIS A 170 3.07 -19.08 -13.62
N ARG A 171 2.41 -18.52 -12.61
CA ARG A 171 1.62 -17.29 -12.74
C ARG A 171 2.41 -16.05 -12.35
N TYR A 172 1.87 -14.90 -12.74
CA TYR A 172 2.32 -13.58 -12.33
C TYR A 172 1.22 -12.97 -11.46
N PRO A 173 1.38 -12.93 -10.12
CA PRO A 173 0.35 -12.39 -9.24
C PRO A 173 -0.07 -10.97 -9.64
N HIS A 174 -1.37 -10.70 -9.67
CA HIS A 174 -1.92 -9.43 -10.14
C HIS A 174 -3.21 -9.04 -9.41
N THR A 175 -3.66 -7.80 -9.58
CA THR A 175 -4.90 -7.26 -8.99
C THR A 175 -6.12 -8.17 -9.17
N GLN A 176 -6.26 -8.81 -10.33
CA GLN A 176 -7.42 -9.67 -10.61
C GLN A 176 -7.47 -10.93 -9.70
N ASP A 177 -6.34 -11.41 -9.17
CA ASP A 177 -6.34 -12.53 -8.22
C ASP A 177 -7.02 -12.13 -6.90
N TYR A 178 -6.84 -10.88 -6.47
CA TYR A 178 -7.53 -10.36 -5.29
C TYR A 178 -9.03 -10.18 -5.52
N ARG A 179 -9.43 -9.77 -6.74
CA ARG A 179 -10.85 -9.68 -7.11
C ARG A 179 -11.51 -11.06 -7.04
N GLU A 180 -10.88 -12.08 -7.61
CA GLU A 180 -11.34 -13.48 -7.56
C GLU A 180 -11.37 -14.03 -6.13
N TYR A 181 -10.33 -13.75 -5.34
CA TYR A 181 -10.26 -14.16 -3.94
C TYR A 181 -11.45 -13.63 -3.13
N VAL A 182 -11.75 -12.33 -3.23
CA VAL A 182 -12.88 -11.72 -2.52
C VAL A 182 -14.22 -12.18 -3.08
N ALA A 183 -14.34 -12.31 -4.40
CA ALA A 183 -15.56 -12.83 -5.05
C ALA A 183 -15.87 -14.27 -4.64
N SER A 184 -14.87 -15.07 -4.29
CA SER A 184 -15.04 -16.42 -3.71
C SER A 184 -15.49 -16.43 -2.24
N GLY A 185 -15.83 -15.26 -1.67
CA GLY A 185 -16.30 -15.11 -0.30
C GLY A 185 -15.19 -15.13 0.76
N ARG A 186 -13.92 -15.07 0.35
CA ARG A 186 -12.79 -15.10 1.28
C ARG A 186 -12.50 -13.68 1.81
N PRO A 187 -12.43 -13.49 3.14
CA PRO A 187 -12.24 -12.17 3.71
C PRO A 187 -10.78 -11.71 3.58
N ILE A 188 -10.59 -10.41 3.34
CA ILE A 188 -9.29 -9.75 3.48
C ILE A 188 -9.44 -8.68 4.57
N ARG A 189 -8.57 -8.77 5.58
CA ARG A 189 -8.38 -7.70 6.55
C ARG A 189 -7.49 -6.63 5.93
N ILE A 190 -7.87 -5.38 6.12
CA ILE A 190 -7.11 -4.22 5.64
C ILE A 190 -6.79 -3.29 6.80
N ILE A 191 -5.68 -2.58 6.67
CA ILE A 191 -5.22 -1.57 7.62
C ILE A 191 -5.05 -0.27 6.85
N ARG A 192 -5.61 0.82 7.36
CA ARG A 192 -5.25 2.16 6.89
C ARG A 192 -4.31 2.82 7.88
N ILE A 193 -3.29 3.50 7.37
CA ILE A 193 -2.27 4.17 8.16
C ILE A 193 -2.24 5.64 7.76
N ARG A 194 -2.44 6.53 8.74
CA ARG A 194 -2.45 7.97 8.53
C ARG A 194 -1.06 8.52 8.25
N LEU A 195 -0.96 9.33 7.21
CA LEU A 195 0.22 10.07 6.74
C LEU A 195 -0.08 11.56 6.76
N SER A 196 0.62 12.29 7.63
CA SER A 196 0.53 13.75 7.69
C SER A 196 1.32 14.39 6.54
N PRO A 197 1.14 15.69 6.25
CA PRO A 197 1.99 16.39 5.28
C PRO A 197 3.49 16.20 5.57
N GLY A 198 4.27 15.89 4.53
CA GLY A 198 5.70 15.57 4.65
C GLY A 198 6.02 14.16 5.17
N GLU A 199 5.03 13.41 5.66
CA GLU A 199 5.19 11.99 5.98
C GLU A 199 4.96 11.12 4.73
N GLY A 200 5.43 9.89 4.81
CA GLY A 200 5.42 8.95 3.72
C GLY A 200 5.45 7.51 4.20
N TYR A 201 5.51 6.60 3.24
CA TYR A 201 5.77 5.19 3.52
C TYR A 201 6.87 4.66 2.63
N MET A 202 7.52 3.59 3.09
CA MET A 202 8.29 2.67 2.28
C MET A 202 7.63 1.30 2.38
N ALA A 203 7.07 0.78 1.28
CA ALA A 203 6.27 -0.43 1.29
C ALA A 203 6.51 -1.30 0.04
N PRO A 204 6.44 -2.63 0.17
CA PRO A 204 6.53 -3.55 -0.97
C PRO A 204 5.17 -3.63 -1.67
N THR A 205 4.78 -2.56 -2.39
CA THR A 205 3.48 -2.43 -3.06
C THR A 205 3.28 -3.42 -4.21
N GLU A 206 4.37 -4.01 -4.70
CA GLU A 206 4.34 -5.16 -5.58
C GLU A 206 3.88 -6.43 -4.87
N TYR A 207 4.16 -6.59 -3.58
CA TYR A 207 3.90 -7.83 -2.84
C TYR A 207 2.61 -7.77 -2.02
N LEU A 208 2.20 -6.56 -1.64
CA LEU A 208 1.03 -6.30 -0.79
C LEU A 208 -0.07 -5.56 -1.56
N LEU A 209 -1.30 -6.02 -1.38
CA LEU A 209 -2.49 -5.29 -1.80
C LEU A 209 -2.53 -3.91 -1.15
N HIS A 210 -2.75 -2.85 -1.93
CA HIS A 210 -2.72 -1.49 -1.40
C HIS A 210 -3.53 -0.49 -2.24
N ASP A 211 -3.76 0.70 -1.67
CA ASP A 211 -4.12 1.93 -2.40
C ASP A 211 -3.85 3.13 -1.47
N GLY A 212 -3.90 4.36 -1.99
CA GLY A 212 -4.08 5.56 -1.17
C GLY A 212 -5.55 5.82 -0.86
N SER A 213 -5.81 6.65 0.16
CA SER A 213 -7.16 7.12 0.50
C SER A 213 -7.11 8.53 1.09
N THR A 214 -8.15 9.31 0.81
CA THR A 214 -8.42 10.63 1.41
C THR A 214 -9.77 10.62 2.14
N GLU A 215 -10.28 9.43 2.46
CA GLU A 215 -11.55 9.27 3.17
C GLU A 215 -11.57 10.06 4.48
N GLY A 216 -12.64 10.84 4.69
CA GLY A 216 -12.78 11.69 5.87
C GLY A 216 -11.82 12.89 5.94
N GLN A 217 -11.12 13.22 4.86
CA GLN A 217 -10.29 14.43 4.76
C GLN A 217 -10.97 15.45 3.86
N ASP A 218 -10.99 16.72 4.30
CA ASP A 218 -11.63 17.84 3.59
C ASP A 218 -10.71 18.49 2.56
N GLU A 219 -9.40 18.29 2.70
CA GLU A 219 -8.37 18.88 1.83
C GLU A 219 -8.02 17.95 0.65
N PRO A 220 -7.69 18.49 -0.53
CA PRO A 220 -7.13 17.70 -1.61
C PRO A 220 -5.76 17.14 -1.22
N SER A 221 -5.37 16.03 -1.85
CA SER A 221 -4.08 15.39 -1.61
C SER A 221 -3.21 15.42 -2.86
N ALA A 222 -1.92 15.65 -2.65
CA ALA A 222 -0.88 15.42 -3.65
C ALA A 222 0.12 14.41 -3.09
N ALA A 223 0.59 13.50 -3.93
CA ALA A 223 1.53 12.47 -3.54
C ALA A 223 2.58 12.25 -4.61
N ALA A 224 3.82 12.04 -4.21
CA ALA A 224 4.90 11.64 -5.11
C ALA A 224 5.39 10.23 -4.77
N PHE A 225 5.88 9.52 -5.78
CA PHE A 225 6.27 8.12 -5.67
C PHE A 225 7.62 7.81 -6.32
N TRP A 226 8.36 6.92 -5.69
CA TRP A 226 9.61 6.37 -6.19
C TRP A 226 9.63 4.87 -6.01
N LEU A 227 10.34 4.18 -6.89
CA LEU A 227 10.51 2.73 -6.86
C LEU A 227 12.01 2.41 -6.81
N GLY A 228 12.43 1.58 -5.86
CA GLY A 228 13.84 1.27 -5.65
C GLY A 228 14.08 0.13 -4.65
N GLN A 229 15.36 -0.16 -4.41
CA GLN A 229 15.85 -1.14 -3.46
C GLN A 229 16.47 -0.40 -2.27
N TRP A 230 15.76 -0.41 -1.15
CA TRP A 230 16.23 0.19 0.09
C TRP A 230 16.11 -0.77 1.27
N PRO A 231 17.18 -0.94 2.04
CA PRO A 231 17.15 -1.79 3.21
C PRO A 231 16.22 -1.20 4.28
N ARG A 232 15.67 -2.07 5.15
CA ARG A 232 14.95 -1.62 6.34
C ARG A 232 15.77 -0.62 7.16
N GLY A 233 15.11 0.37 7.73
CA GLY A 233 15.73 1.35 8.63
C GLY A 233 16.67 2.34 7.94
N ILE A 234 16.70 2.41 6.60
CA ILE A 234 17.43 3.47 5.89
C ILE A 234 16.92 4.87 6.27
N LEU A 235 15.63 4.95 6.63
CA LEU A 235 14.98 6.12 7.22
C LEU A 235 14.41 5.73 8.59
N PRO A 236 14.43 6.64 9.58
CA PRO A 236 13.80 6.38 10.86
C PRO A 236 12.30 6.14 10.72
N SER A 237 11.78 5.09 11.37
CA SER A 237 10.33 4.88 11.50
C SER A 237 9.73 5.93 12.43
N LEU A 238 8.54 6.42 12.08
CA LEU A 238 7.76 7.41 12.84
C LEU A 238 6.76 6.77 13.82
N VAL A 239 6.80 5.44 13.95
CA VAL A 239 5.87 4.61 14.73
C VAL A 239 6.65 3.79 15.73
#